data_AF-A0A7K2XDI0-F1
#
_entry.id   AF-A0A7K2XDI0-F1
#
_cell.length_a   1.000
_cell.length_b   1.000
_cell.length_c   1.000
_cell.angle_alpha   90.00
_cell.angle_beta   90.00
_cell.angle_gamma   90.00
#
_symmetry.space_group_name_H-M   'P 1'
#
loop_
_entity.id
_entity.type
_entity.pdbx_description
1 polymer ?
#
loop_
_entity_poly.entity_id
_entity_poly.type
_entity_poly.pdbx_seq_one_letter_code
_entity_poly.pdbx_strand_id
1 'polypeptide(L)'
;GRGRGRVVVSTGMLAGLGSAERRALFAHERAHLDGGHHRHLLTVHLAARANPFLRPLRTAVAYTAERWADEEAAAEVGSRRTVARAIGKAALLAPRAPAA
;
A
#
# COMPACT_ATOMS: atom_id res chain seq x y z
N GLY A 1 -5.43 24.23 1.01
CA GLY A 1 -5.26 23.58 -0.31
C GLY A 1 -4.80 22.16 -0.08
N ARG A 2 -5.56 21.16 -0.55
CA ARG A 2 -5.18 19.74 -0.41
C ARG A 2 -3.91 19.51 -1.22
N GLY A 3 -2.77 19.42 -0.53
CA GLY A 3 -1.50 19.09 -1.17
C GLY A 3 -1.68 17.79 -1.96
N ARG A 4 -1.37 17.82 -3.26
CA ARG A 4 -1.35 16.63 -4.10
C ARG A 4 -0.49 15.59 -3.40
N GLY A 5 -1.05 14.41 -3.12
CA GLY A 5 -0.31 13.31 -2.51
C GLY A 5 0.96 13.02 -3.31
N ARG A 6 2.07 12.76 -2.61
CA ARG A 6 3.37 12.46 -3.22
C ARG A 6 3.74 11.04 -2.87
N VAL A 7 4.31 10.34 -3.85
CA VAL A 7 4.87 8.99 -3.67
C VAL A 7 6.38 9.14 -3.57
N VAL A 8 6.98 8.59 -2.52
CA VAL A 8 8.42 8.58 -2.29
C VAL A 8 8.84 7.12 -2.24
N VAL A 9 9.80 6.75 -3.09
CA VAL A 9 10.30 5.38 -3.21
C VAL A 9 11.81 5.41 -3.04
N SER A 10 12.37 4.48 -2.28
CA SER A 10 13.82 4.39 -2.11
C SER A 10 14.51 4.04 -3.44
N THR A 11 15.73 4.51 -3.63
CA THR A 11 16.55 4.18 -4.80
C THR A 11 16.79 2.67 -4.91
N GLY A 12 17.00 1.98 -3.78
CA GLY A 12 17.17 0.53 -3.73
C GLY A 12 15.90 -0.23 -4.18
N MET A 13 14.72 0.23 -3.77
CA MET A 13 13.45 -0.35 -4.22
C MET A 13 13.27 -0.17 -5.73
N LEU A 14 13.54 1.04 -6.26
CA LEU A 14 13.46 1.29 -7.71
C LEU A 14 14.46 0.47 -8.52
N ALA A 15 15.67 0.26 -7.99
CA ALA A 15 16.70 -0.54 -8.64
C ALA A 15 16.35 -2.03 -8.67
N GLY A 16 15.63 -2.54 -7.67
CA GLY A 16 15.22 -3.95 -7.59
C GLY A 16 13.98 -4.32 -8.42
N LEU A 17 13.31 -3.35 -9.06
CA LEU A 17 12.07 -3.56 -9.81
C LEU A 17 12.25 -3.31 -11.32
N GLY A 18 11.75 -4.25 -12.13
CA GLY A 18 11.63 -4.10 -13.58
C GLY A 18 10.66 -2.98 -13.98
N SER A 19 10.63 -2.61 -15.26
CA SER A 19 9.77 -1.49 -15.73
C SER A 19 8.28 -1.71 -15.47
N ALA A 20 7.78 -2.93 -15.69
CA ALA A 20 6.38 -3.28 -15.44
C ALA A 20 6.06 -3.32 -13.93
N GLU A 21 7.00 -3.78 -13.11
CA GLU A 21 6.85 -3.84 -11.65
C GLU A 21 6.89 -2.44 -11.03
N ARG A 22 7.72 -1.54 -11.56
CA ARG A 22 7.71 -0.12 -11.17
C ARG A 22 6.38 0.56 -11.49
N ARG A 23 5.78 0.29 -12.66
CA ARG A 23 4.44 0.81 -12.99
C ARG A 23 3.39 0.28 -12.01
N ALA A 24 3.44 -1.02 -11.69
CA ALA A 24 2.53 -1.62 -10.70
C ALA A 24 2.71 -0.99 -9.30
N LEU A 25 3.95 -0.78 -8.85
CA LEU A 25 4.24 -0.09 -7.59
C LEU A 25 3.61 1.32 -7.59
N PHE A 26 3.89 2.14 -8.60
CA PHE A 26 3.37 3.50 -8.64
C PHE A 26 1.84 3.57 -8.76
N ALA A 27 1.23 2.65 -9.50
CA ALA A 27 -0.23 2.54 -9.58
C ALA A 27 -0.85 2.20 -8.21
N HIS A 28 -0.26 1.24 -7.48
CA HIS A 28 -0.68 0.89 -6.12
C HIS A 28 -0.55 2.08 -5.15
N GLU A 29 0.60 2.76 -5.14
CA GLU A 29 0.81 3.94 -4.28
C GLU A 29 -0.14 5.10 -4.64
N ARG A 30 -0.48 5.26 -5.93
CA ARG A 30 -1.45 6.26 -6.39
C ARG A 30 -2.86 5.90 -5.93
N ALA A 31 -3.26 4.62 -6.01
CA ALA A 31 -4.55 4.14 -5.53
C ALA A 31 -4.76 4.46 -4.03
N HIS A 32 -3.72 4.35 -3.19
CA HIS A 32 -3.82 4.77 -1.79
C HIS A 32 -4.11 6.27 -1.60
N LEU A 33 -3.57 7.11 -2.48
CA LEU A 33 -3.78 8.56 -2.44
C LEU A 33 -5.17 8.92 -2.93
N ASP A 34 -5.58 8.34 -4.06
CA ASP A 34 -6.86 8.63 -4.73
C ASP A 34 -8.03 8.08 -3.90
N GLY A 35 -7.89 6.87 -3.35
CA GLY A 35 -8.84 6.26 -2.39
C GLY A 35 -8.77 6.84 -0.98
N GLY A 36 -7.80 7.72 -0.68
CA GLY A 36 -7.66 8.34 0.63
C GLY A 36 -7.44 7.33 1.78
N HIS A 37 -6.81 6.19 1.50
CA HIS A 37 -6.66 5.07 2.44
C HIS A 37 -5.99 5.46 3.76
N HIS A 38 -5.03 6.39 3.70
CA HIS A 38 -4.37 6.95 4.89
C HIS A 38 -5.35 7.52 5.93
N ARG A 39 -6.49 8.10 5.50
CA ARG A 39 -7.50 8.66 6.40
C ARG A 39 -8.30 7.56 7.09
N HIS A 40 -8.68 6.52 6.35
CA HIS A 40 -9.35 5.33 6.89
C HIS A 40 -8.46 4.65 7.93
N LEU A 41 -7.19 4.43 7.59
CA LEU A 41 -6.19 3.84 8.49
C LEU A 41 -6.03 4.66 9.78
N LEU A 42 -5.80 5.98 9.66
CA LEU A 42 -5.67 6.86 10.82
C LEU A 42 -6.90 6.77 11.73
N THR A 43 -8.10 6.75 11.14
CA THR A 43 -9.36 6.66 11.87
C THR A 43 -9.46 5.36 12.68
N VAL A 44 -9.19 4.21 12.06
CA VAL A 44 -9.25 2.93 12.78
C VAL A 44 -8.09 2.73 13.76
N HIS A 45 -6.94 3.34 13.54
CA HIS A 45 -5.85 3.36 14.51
C HIS A 45 -6.23 4.11 15.78
N LEU A 46 -6.84 5.31 15.65
CA LEU A 46 -7.35 6.07 16.79
C LEU A 46 -8.49 5.34 17.50
N ALA A 47 -9.41 4.75 16.74
CA ALA A 47 -10.52 3.98 17.31
C ALA A 47 -10.02 2.76 18.12
N ALA A 48 -9.04 2.00 17.60
CA ALA A 48 -8.46 0.86 18.31
C ALA A 48 -7.60 1.25 19.53
N ARG A 49 -7.08 2.48 19.58
CA ARG A 49 -6.41 3.06 20.75
C ARG A 49 -7.42 3.46 21.83
N ALA A 50 -8.57 4.01 21.43
CA ALA A 50 -9.64 4.39 22.35
C ALA A 50 -10.45 3.18 22.87
N ASN A 51 -10.65 2.16 22.03
CA ASN A 51 -11.37 0.95 22.38
C ASN A 51 -10.64 -0.30 21.83
N PRO A 52 -10.02 -1.13 22.68
CA PRO A 52 -9.31 -2.34 22.28
C PRO A 52 -10.17 -3.36 21.50
N PHE A 53 -11.49 -3.38 21.66
CA PHE A 53 -12.38 -4.26 20.90
C PHE A 53 -12.45 -3.91 19.41
N LEU A 54 -11.95 -2.75 18.99
CA LEU A 54 -11.87 -2.33 17.59
C LEU A 54 -10.54 -2.71 16.92
N ARG A 55 -9.63 -3.41 17.61
CA ARG A 55 -8.39 -3.94 17.00
C ARG A 55 -8.64 -4.85 15.79
N PRO A 56 -9.64 -5.76 15.78
CA PRO A 56 -9.96 -6.55 14.60
C PRO A 56 -10.42 -5.67 13.42
N LEU A 57 -11.21 -4.63 13.69
CA LEU A 57 -11.65 -3.68 12.67
C LEU A 57 -10.46 -2.95 12.03
N ARG A 58 -9.48 -2.51 12.84
CA ARG A 58 -8.23 -1.92 12.33
C ARG A 58 -7.52 -2.86 11.36
N THR A 59 -7.38 -4.14 11.73
CA THR A 59 -6.75 -5.15 10.86
C THR A 59 -7.55 -5.37 9.58
N ALA A 60 -8.87 -5.47 9.67
CA ALA A 60 -9.75 -5.66 8.51
C ALA A 60 -9.65 -4.47 7.54
N VAL A 61 -9.72 -3.23 8.03
CA VAL A 61 -9.61 -2.02 7.19
C VAL A 61 -8.24 -1.92 6.54
N ALA A 62 -7.15 -2.25 7.26
CA ALA A 62 -5.83 -2.30 6.66
C ALA A 62 -5.78 -3.31 5.51
N TYR A 63 -6.22 -4.55 5.75
CA TYR A 63 -6.25 -5.58 4.71
C TYR A 63 -7.10 -5.15 3.49
N THR A 64 -8.29 -4.61 3.71
CA THR A 64 -9.17 -4.18 2.62
C THR A 64 -8.57 -3.02 1.82
N ALA A 65 -7.88 -2.08 2.48
CA ALA A 65 -7.20 -0.97 1.80
C ALA A 65 -6.06 -1.45 0.89
N GLU A 66 -5.25 -2.42 1.35
CA GLU A 66 -4.23 -3.06 0.52
C GLU A 66 -4.86 -3.79 -0.67
N ARG A 67 -5.91 -4.58 -0.42
CA ARG A 67 -6.62 -5.33 -1.47
C ARG A 67 -7.27 -4.42 -2.51
N TRP A 68 -7.79 -3.27 -2.08
CA TRP A 68 -8.30 -2.25 -2.97
C TRP A 68 -7.17 -1.73 -3.86
N ALA A 69 -6.07 -1.26 -3.28
CA ALA A 69 -4.95 -0.70 -4.04
C ALA A 69 -4.34 -1.70 -5.03
N ASP A 70 -4.21 -2.97 -4.65
CA ASP A 70 -3.77 -4.05 -5.54
C ASP A 70 -4.67 -4.25 -6.76
N GLU A 71 -6.00 -4.23 -6.56
CA GLU A 71 -6.95 -4.44 -7.66
C GLU A 71 -7.03 -3.22 -8.57
N GLU A 72 -6.95 -1.99 -8.05
CA GLU A 72 -6.80 -0.79 -8.87
C GLU A 72 -5.51 -0.80 -9.68
N ALA A 73 -4.38 -1.15 -9.06
CA ALA A 73 -3.11 -1.29 -9.76
C ALA A 73 -3.17 -2.39 -10.84
N ALA A 74 -3.87 -3.49 -10.57
CA ALA A 74 -4.03 -4.57 -11.53
C ALA A 74 -4.91 -4.16 -12.72
N ALA A 75 -5.94 -3.34 -12.47
CA ALA A 75 -6.77 -2.76 -13.53
C ALA A 75 -5.96 -1.77 -14.39
N GLU A 76 -5.15 -0.89 -13.77
CA GLU A 76 -4.33 0.09 -14.49
C GLU A 76 -3.21 -0.56 -15.32
N VAL A 77 -2.51 -1.56 -14.75
CA VAL A 77 -1.40 -2.25 -15.42
C VAL A 77 -1.87 -3.40 -16.32
N GLY A 78 -3.14 -3.82 -16.18
CA GLY A 78 -3.74 -4.90 -16.96
C GLY A 78 -3.26 -6.31 -16.58
N SER A 79 -2.62 -6.50 -15.41
CA SER A 79 -2.07 -7.80 -15.01
C SER A 79 -1.91 -7.95 -13.49
N ARG A 80 -2.79 -8.77 -12.88
CA ARG A 80 -2.66 -9.20 -11.47
C ARG A 80 -1.33 -9.91 -11.18
N ARG A 81 -0.80 -10.66 -12.15
CA ARG A 81 0.48 -11.35 -12.01
C ARG A 81 1.65 -10.37 -11.89
N THR A 82 1.59 -9.25 -12.62
CA THR A 82 2.63 -8.20 -12.53
C THR A 82 2.59 -7.53 -11.17
N VAL A 83 1.38 -7.18 -10.67
CA VAL A 83 1.19 -6.61 -9.33
C VAL A 83 1.70 -7.57 -8.25
N ALA A 84 1.31 -8.85 -8.30
CA ALA A 84 1.78 -9.84 -7.33
C ALA A 84 3.31 -10.01 -7.32
N ARG A 85 3.96 -9.97 -8.50
CA ARG A 85 5.43 -10.01 -8.57
C ARG A 85 6.08 -8.75 -8.00
N ALA A 86 5.51 -7.57 -8.28
CA ALA A 86 6.00 -6.31 -7.74
C ALA A 86 5.91 -6.31 -6.21
N ILE A 87 4.79 -6.74 -5.64
CA ILE A 87 4.60 -6.89 -4.18
C ILE A 87 5.60 -7.88 -3.59
N GLY A 88 5.75 -9.06 -4.21
CA GLY A 88 6.69 -10.07 -3.74
C GLY A 88 8.14 -9.57 -3.71
N LYS A 89 8.57 -8.86 -4.75
CA LYS A 89 9.90 -8.24 -4.77
C LYS A 89 10.03 -7.10 -3.78
N ALA A 90 9.02 -6.25 -3.66
CA ALA A 90 9.02 -5.16 -2.68
C ALA A 90 9.15 -5.70 -1.25
N ALA A 91 8.46 -6.80 -0.92
CA ALA A 91 8.58 -7.46 0.37
C ALA A 91 9.98 -8.03 0.63
N LEU A 92 10.66 -8.55 -0.39
CA LEU A 92 12.06 -9.04 -0.27
C LEU A 92 13.08 -7.91 -0.14
N LEU A 93 12.81 -6.76 -0.75
CA LEU A 93 13.69 -5.58 -0.71
C LEU A 93 13.43 -4.69 0.51
N ALA A 94 12.26 -4.81 1.14
CA ALA A 94 11.90 -4.03 2.30
C ALA A 94 12.82 -4.39 3.47
N PRO A 95 13.30 -3.39 4.24
CA PRO A 95 13.99 -3.66 5.49
C PRO A 95 13.10 -4.51 6.40
N ARG A 96 13.68 -5.52 7.04
CA ARG A 96 12.96 -6.30 8.05
C ARG A 96 12.49 -5.32 9.14
N ALA A 97 11.18 -5.23 9.35
CA ALA A 97 10.63 -4.39 10.40
C ALA A 97 11.29 -4.79 11.74
N PRO A 98 11.73 -3.81 12.57
CA PRO A 98 12.23 -4.11 13.90
C PRO A 98 11.15 -4.90 14.66
N ALA A 99 11.57 -5.93 15.41
CA ALA A 99 10.66 -6.64 16.29
C ALA A 99 10.05 -5.63 17.27
N ALA A 100 8.72 -5.57 17.28
CA ALA A 100 7.94 -4.71 18.17
C ALA A 100 7.91 -5.28 19.60
#